data_AF-A0A3A8YFK0-F1
#
_entry.id   AF-A0A3A8YFK0-F1
#
_cell.length_a   1.000
_cell.length_b   1.000
_cell.length_c   1.000
_cell.angle_alpha   90.00
_cell.angle_beta   90.00
_cell.angle_gamma   90.00
#
_symmetry.space_group_name_H-M   'P 1'
#
loop_
_entity.id
_entity.type
_entity.pdbx_description
1 polymer ?
#
loop_
_entity_poly.entity_id
_entity_poly.type
_entity_poly.pdbx_seq_one_letter_code
_entity_poly.pdbx_strand_id
1 'polypeptide(L)'
;RENRQLIERMIGDDGMSDVLLEIMGPKINEMMESRVNKMVESKVNEIVELRSIEIRRQAKTEGIEQGIEQGFERGIEQGINYLVDTLRDYGHSNEEIKEAIIKKYHLSEGDADKYL
;
A
#
# COMPACT_ATOMS: atom_id res chain seq x y z
N ARG A 1 -14.86 35.65 51.95
CA ARG A 1 -13.96 36.82 51.78
C ARG A 1 -12.49 36.37 51.81
N GLU A 2 -12.14 35.48 52.74
CA GLU A 2 -10.79 34.88 52.84
C GLU A 2 -10.33 34.10 51.60
N ASN A 3 -11.20 33.25 51.02
CA ASN A 3 -10.84 32.50 49.81
C ASN A 3 -10.50 33.43 48.63
N ARG A 4 -11.12 34.62 48.53
CA ARG A 4 -10.82 35.59 47.47
C ARG A 4 -9.45 36.24 47.68
N GLN A 5 -9.12 36.64 48.91
CA GLN A 5 -7.81 37.20 49.25
C GLN A 5 -6.67 36.17 49.17
N LEU A 6 -6.98 34.89 49.38
CA LEU A 6 -6.03 33.80 49.16
C LEU A 6 -5.77 33.62 47.66
N ILE A 7 -6.82 33.65 46.83
CA ILE A 7 -6.71 33.57 45.37
C ILE A 7 -5.95 34.77 44.79
N GLU A 8 -6.24 36.00 45.24
CA GLU A 8 -5.53 37.21 44.79
C GLU A 8 -4.02 37.15 45.11
N ARG A 9 -3.63 36.62 46.27
CA ARG A 9 -2.21 36.37 46.60
C ARG A 9 -1.56 35.27 45.76
N MET A 10 -2.34 34.28 45.34
CA MET A 10 -1.85 33.18 44.50
C MET A 10 -1.74 33.56 43.02
N ILE A 11 -2.50 34.55 42.55
CA ILE A 11 -2.47 35.05 41.17
C ILE A 11 -1.33 36.04 40.92
N GLY A 12 -0.80 36.69 41.97
CA GLY A 12 0.32 37.63 41.85
C GLY A 12 -0.03 38.90 41.06
N ASP A 13 0.98 39.73 40.78
CA ASP A 13 0.77 41.08 40.25
C ASP A 13 0.57 41.12 38.72
N ASP A 14 1.09 40.13 37.97
CA ASP A 14 0.91 40.02 36.50
C ASP A 14 0.90 38.56 35.97
N GLY A 15 0.91 37.55 36.87
CA GLY A 15 0.95 36.13 36.50
C GLY A 15 1.02 35.21 37.71
N MET A 16 0.49 33.98 37.56
CA MET A 16 0.31 32.98 38.62
C MET A 16 1.58 32.79 39.47
N SER A 17 1.47 32.88 40.80
CA SER A 17 2.60 32.76 41.73
C SER A 17 3.33 31.42 41.64
N ASP A 18 4.64 31.41 41.92
CA ASP A 18 5.49 30.22 41.86
C ASP A 18 4.93 29.04 42.68
N VAL A 19 4.42 29.32 43.89
CA VAL A 19 3.81 28.30 44.76
C VAL A 19 2.57 27.68 44.11
N LEU A 20 1.76 28.47 43.40
CA LEU A 20 0.59 27.96 42.70
C LEU A 20 0.98 27.18 41.43
N LEU A 21 2.04 27.58 40.74
CA LEU A 21 2.63 26.84 39.62
C LEU A 21 3.18 25.47 40.05
N GLU A 22 3.84 25.38 41.20
CA GLU A 22 4.33 24.10 41.76
C GLU A 22 3.17 23.13 42.05
N ILE A 23 2.04 23.65 42.55
CA ILE A 23 0.86 22.84 42.89
C ILE A 23 0.05 22.47 41.64
N MET A 24 -0.18 23.42 40.72
CA MET A 24 -1.06 23.22 39.56
C MET A 24 -0.33 22.73 38.31
N GLY A 25 0.98 22.96 38.19
CA GLY A 25 1.80 22.57 37.05
C GLY A 25 1.66 21.10 36.67
N PRO A 26 1.77 20.14 37.62
CA PRO A 26 1.57 18.72 37.33
C PRO A 26 0.18 18.42 36.76
N LYS A 27 -0.87 19.04 37.31
CA LYS A 27 -2.25 18.80 36.86
C LYS A 27 -2.53 19.42 35.49
N ILE A 28 -2.00 20.61 35.24
CA ILE A 28 -2.09 21.26 33.93
C ILE A 28 -1.36 20.42 32.87
N ASN A 29 -0.18 19.89 33.19
CA ASN A 29 0.55 19.02 32.29
C ASN A 29 -0.21 17.72 31.99
N GLU A 30 -0.72 17.03 33.01
CA GLU A 30 -1.57 15.84 32.84
C GLU A 30 -2.78 16.12 31.93
N MET A 31 -3.44 17.27 32.10
CA MET A 31 -4.56 17.68 31.27
C MET A 31 -4.14 17.96 29.82
N MET A 32 -3.00 18.63 29.61
CA MET A 32 -2.48 18.89 28.26
C MET A 32 -2.06 17.59 27.57
N GLU A 33 -1.35 16.71 28.27
CA GLU A 33 -0.96 15.39 27.79
C GLU A 33 -2.18 14.56 27.39
N SER A 34 -3.22 14.51 28.22
CA SER A 34 -4.46 13.80 27.87
C SER A 34 -5.14 14.39 26.62
N ARG A 35 -5.15 15.72 26.47
CA ARG A 35 -5.73 16.38 25.27
C ARG A 35 -4.91 16.08 24.02
N VAL A 36 -3.58 16.15 24.11
CA VAL A 36 -2.68 15.83 23.01
C VAL A 36 -2.84 14.36 22.63
N ASN A 37 -2.85 13.45 23.61
CA ASN A 37 -3.01 12.01 23.37
C ASN A 37 -4.33 11.70 22.64
N LYS A 38 -5.45 12.27 23.07
CA LYS A 38 -6.74 12.09 22.38
C LYS A 38 -6.72 12.60 20.94
N MET A 39 -6.08 13.75 20.71
CA MET A 39 -5.96 14.32 19.38
C MET A 39 -5.07 13.45 18.47
N VAL A 40 -3.94 12.99 19.00
CA VAL A 40 -3.01 12.11 18.30
C VAL A 40 -3.69 10.78 17.98
N GLU A 41 -4.35 10.15 18.96
CA GLU A 41 -5.08 8.89 18.77
C GLU A 41 -6.14 9.02 17.67
N SER A 42 -6.95 10.09 17.70
CA SER A 42 -7.95 10.33 16.66
C SER A 42 -7.32 10.49 15.28
N LYS A 43 -6.23 11.25 15.15
CA LYS A 43 -5.54 11.47 13.87
C LYS A 43 -4.84 10.21 13.37
N VAL A 44 -4.22 9.46 14.26
CA VAL A 44 -3.56 8.19 13.94
C VAL A 44 -4.59 7.20 13.42
N ASN A 45 -5.75 7.07 14.07
CA ASN A 45 -6.82 6.19 13.62
C ASN A 45 -7.34 6.57 12.23
N GLU A 46 -7.52 7.86 11.96
CA GLU A 46 -7.92 8.35 10.63
C GLU A 46 -6.87 8.02 9.56
N ILE A 47 -5.60 8.28 9.83
CA ILE A 47 -4.49 7.98 8.91
C ILE A 47 -4.38 6.48 8.65
N VAL A 48 -4.50 5.66 9.68
CA VAL A 48 -4.44 4.20 9.57
C VAL A 48 -5.58 3.67 8.70
N GLU A 49 -6.79 4.19 8.87
CA GLU A 49 -7.94 3.78 8.06
C GLU A 49 -7.73 4.15 6.58
N LEU A 50 -7.33 5.40 6.30
CA LEU A 50 -7.05 5.86 4.94
C LEU A 50 -5.97 5.01 4.26
N ARG A 51 -4.86 4.74 4.95
CA ARG A 51 -3.78 3.90 4.42
C ARG A 51 -4.24 2.45 4.21
N SER A 52 -5.08 1.92 5.09
CA SER A 52 -5.60 0.55 4.97
C SER A 52 -6.52 0.40 3.76
N ILE A 53 -7.26 1.44 3.39
CA ILE A 53 -8.05 1.46 2.15
C ILE A 53 -7.14 1.50 0.92
N GLU A 54 -6.11 2.37 0.95
CA GLU A 54 -5.16 2.50 -0.17
C GLU A 54 -4.38 1.21 -0.43
N ILE A 55 -3.84 0.58 0.62
CA ILE A 55 -3.12 -0.69 0.52
C ILE A 55 -4.02 -1.78 -0.09
N ARG A 56 -5.27 -1.90 0.37
CA ARG A 56 -6.23 -2.87 -0.19
C ARG A 56 -6.53 -2.60 -1.66
N ARG A 57 -6.63 -1.33 -2.04
CA ARG A 57 -6.87 -0.94 -3.44
C ARG A 57 -5.66 -1.28 -4.32
N GLN A 58 -4.45 -0.95 -3.89
CA GLN A 58 -3.21 -1.26 -4.61
C GLN A 58 -3.05 -2.77 -4.78
N ALA A 59 -3.15 -3.54 -3.69
CA ALA A 59 -3.04 -4.99 -3.74
C ALA A 59 -4.07 -5.63 -4.68
N LYS A 60 -5.31 -5.09 -4.72
CA LYS A 60 -6.32 -5.56 -5.67
C LYS A 60 -5.97 -5.22 -7.12
N THR A 61 -5.51 -4.00 -7.39
CA THR A 61 -5.13 -3.58 -8.74
C THR A 61 -3.94 -4.40 -9.23
N GLU A 62 -2.87 -4.47 -8.45
CA GLU A 62 -1.66 -5.25 -8.79
C GLU A 62 -1.99 -6.73 -8.99
N GLY A 63 -2.82 -7.31 -8.12
CA GLY A 63 -3.25 -8.70 -8.27
C GLY A 63 -4.06 -8.97 -9.54
N ILE A 64 -4.89 -8.01 -9.97
CA ILE A 64 -5.64 -8.12 -11.22
C ILE A 64 -4.71 -7.96 -12.43
N GLU A 65 -3.83 -6.96 -12.42
CA GLU A 65 -2.88 -6.72 -13.52
C GLU A 65 -1.95 -7.92 -13.71
N GLN A 66 -1.34 -8.42 -12.62
CA GLN A 66 -0.50 -9.62 -12.65
C GLN A 66 -1.28 -10.85 -13.11
N GLY A 67 -2.52 -11.02 -12.65
CA GLY A 67 -3.37 -12.14 -13.06
C GLY A 67 -3.70 -12.12 -14.55
N ILE A 68 -3.97 -10.93 -15.11
CA ILE A 68 -4.24 -10.75 -16.54
C ILE A 68 -2.97 -11.00 -17.35
N GLU A 69 -1.85 -10.42 -16.97
CA GLU A 69 -0.56 -10.56 -17.66
C GLU A 69 -0.12 -12.04 -17.69
N GLN A 70 -0.07 -12.70 -16.53
CA GLN A 70 0.29 -14.11 -16.44
C GLN A 70 -0.69 -15.01 -17.20
N GLY A 71 -1.99 -14.72 -17.14
CA GLY A 71 -3.01 -15.47 -17.86
C GLY A 71 -2.86 -15.34 -19.38
N PHE A 72 -2.56 -14.12 -19.85
CA PHE A 72 -2.33 -13.84 -21.26
C PHE A 72 -1.06 -14.53 -21.77
N GLU A 73 0.07 -14.38 -21.08
CA GLU A 73 1.34 -15.02 -21.44
C GLU A 73 1.20 -16.54 -21.52
N ARG A 74 0.65 -17.17 -20.47
CA ARG A 74 0.40 -18.63 -20.45
C ARG A 74 -0.53 -19.06 -21.58
N GLY A 75 -1.56 -18.27 -21.88
CA GLY A 75 -2.48 -18.56 -22.97
C GLY A 75 -1.80 -18.54 -24.34
N ILE A 76 -0.91 -17.58 -24.58
CA ILE A 76 -0.11 -17.51 -25.80
C ILE A 76 0.87 -18.69 -25.88
N GLU A 77 1.62 -18.98 -24.82
CA GLU A 77 2.55 -20.12 -24.77
C GLU A 77 1.84 -21.46 -25.03
N GLN A 78 0.70 -21.69 -24.38
CA GLN A 78 -0.10 -22.90 -24.60
C GLN A 78 -0.63 -22.98 -26.04
N GLY A 79 -1.09 -21.85 -26.60
CA GLY A 79 -1.56 -21.79 -27.98
C GLY A 79 -0.47 -22.11 -29.00
N ILE A 80 0.76 -21.63 -28.78
CA ILE A 80 1.91 -21.94 -29.63
C ILE A 80 2.26 -23.43 -29.52
N ASN A 81 2.38 -23.97 -28.30
CA ASN A 81 2.68 -25.39 -28.08
C ASN A 81 1.65 -26.30 -28.77
N TYR A 82 0.36 -26.01 -28.62
CA TYR A 82 -0.69 -26.79 -29.28
C TYR A 82 -0.57 -26.74 -30.82
N LEU A 83 -0.26 -25.57 -31.39
CA LEU A 83 -0.04 -25.44 -32.83
C LEU A 83 1.18 -26.26 -33.28
N VAL A 84 2.28 -26.19 -32.54
CA VAL A 84 3.50 -26.97 -32.82
C VAL A 84 3.20 -28.47 -32.80
N ASP A 85 2.57 -28.96 -31.73
CA ASP A 85 2.22 -30.38 -31.59
C ASP A 85 1.31 -30.82 -32.72
N THR A 86 0.29 -30.03 -33.03
CA THR A 86 -0.63 -30.32 -34.16
C THR A 86 0.12 -30.41 -35.48
N LEU A 87 1.04 -29.48 -35.77
CA LEU A 87 1.78 -29.49 -37.03
C LEU A 87 2.78 -30.66 -37.09
N ARG A 88 3.41 -31.03 -35.98
CA ARG A 88 4.26 -32.23 -35.89
C ARG A 88 3.45 -33.50 -36.13
N ASP A 89 2.25 -33.61 -35.55
CA ASP A 89 1.35 -34.74 -35.75
C ASP A 89 0.93 -34.90 -37.21
N TYR A 90 0.82 -33.77 -37.95
CA TYR A 90 0.57 -33.76 -39.40
C TYR A 90 1.84 -33.95 -40.25
N GLY A 91 3.01 -34.14 -39.63
CA GLY A 91 4.27 -34.46 -40.31
C GLY A 91 5.07 -33.27 -40.85
N HIS A 92 4.78 -32.05 -40.39
CA HIS A 92 5.55 -30.87 -40.76
C HIS A 92 6.95 -30.87 -40.11
N SER A 93 7.95 -30.35 -40.83
CA SER A 93 9.31 -30.25 -40.30
C SER A 93 9.44 -29.12 -39.29
N ASN A 94 10.46 -29.19 -38.43
CA ASN A 94 10.73 -28.12 -37.47
C ASN A 94 10.99 -26.77 -38.15
N GLU A 95 11.59 -26.74 -39.35
CA GLU A 95 11.79 -25.52 -40.14
C GLU A 95 10.47 -24.91 -40.60
N GLU A 96 9.54 -25.71 -41.13
CA GLU A 96 8.20 -25.24 -41.53
C GLU A 96 7.41 -24.71 -40.34
N ILE A 97 7.49 -25.41 -39.21
CA ILE A 97 6.82 -25.01 -37.96
C ILE A 97 7.43 -23.71 -37.43
N LYS A 98 8.77 -23.57 -37.46
CA LYS A 98 9.49 -22.35 -37.07
C LYS A 98 8.97 -21.14 -37.83
N GLU A 99 8.91 -21.24 -39.16
CA GLU A 99 8.40 -20.18 -40.02
C GLU A 99 6.94 -19.83 -39.68
N ALA A 100 6.10 -20.85 -39.43
CA ALA A 100 4.69 -20.67 -39.11
C ALA A 100 4.48 -19.92 -37.79
N ILE A 101 5.20 -20.28 -36.72
CA ILE A 101 5.06 -19.64 -35.40
C ILE A 101 5.68 -18.23 -35.39
N ILE A 102 6.81 -18.01 -36.08
CA ILE A 102 7.39 -16.68 -36.29
C ILE A 102 6.37 -15.78 -37.00
N LYS A 103 5.77 -16.25 -38.09
CA LYS A 103 4.83 -15.45 -38.87
C LYS A 103 3.52 -15.17 -38.13
N LYS A 104 2.97 -16.16 -37.42
CA LYS A 104 1.65 -16.04 -36.78
C LYS A 104 1.70 -15.30 -35.44
N TYR A 105 2.76 -15.51 -34.67
CA TYR A 105 2.94 -14.94 -33.33
C TYR A 105 3.97 -13.81 -33.29
N HIS A 106 4.56 -13.44 -34.43
CA HIS A 106 5.57 -12.38 -34.55
C HIS A 106 6.79 -12.60 -33.64
N LEU A 107 7.17 -13.86 -33.44
CA LEU A 107 8.31 -14.23 -32.62
C LEU A 107 9.63 -13.89 -33.32
N SER A 108 10.67 -13.61 -32.54
CA SER A 108 12.03 -13.63 -33.05
C SER A 108 12.46 -15.07 -33.37
N GLU A 109 13.48 -15.22 -34.20
CA GLU A 109 14.07 -16.55 -34.48
C GLU A 109 14.45 -17.30 -33.21
N GLY A 110 15.13 -16.62 -32.27
CA GLY A 110 15.59 -17.24 -31.03
C GLY A 110 14.46 -17.55 -30.04
N ASP A 111 13.34 -16.82 -30.10
CA ASP A 111 12.17 -17.15 -29.29
C ASP A 111 11.40 -18.33 -29.85
N ALA A 112 11.32 -18.44 -31.18
CA ALA A 112 10.71 -19.59 -31.84
C ALA A 112 11.48 -20.89 -31.55
N ASP A 113 12.81 -20.83 -31.43
CA ASP A 113 13.65 -21.99 -31.08
C ASP A 113 13.30 -22.61 -29.72
N LYS A 114 12.65 -21.88 -28.80
CA LYS A 114 12.21 -22.42 -27.50
C LYS A 114 11.06 -23.42 -27.61
N TYR A 115 10.38 -23.46 -28.76
CA TYR A 115 9.19 -24.27 -28.98
C TYR A 115 9.44 -25.48 -29.90
N LEU A 116 10.64 -25.62 -30.47
CA LEU A 116 10.98 -26.61 -31.51
C LEU A 116 11.88 -27.75 -31.02
#